data_AF-A0A2D7FZ70-F1
#
_entry.id   AF-A0A2D7FZ70-F1
#
_cell.length_a   1.000
_cell.length_b   1.000
_cell.length_c   1.000
_cell.angle_alpha   90.00
_cell.angle_beta   90.00
_cell.angle_gamma   90.00
#
_symmetry.space_group_name_H-M   'P 1'
#
loop_
_entity.id
_entity.type
_entity.pdbx_description
1 polymer ?
#
loop_
_entity_poly.entity_id
_entity_poly.type
_entity_poly.pdbx_seq_one_letter_code
_entity_poly.pdbx_strand_id
1 'polypeptide(L)'
;MTSLPHQAKLGFFSIMTGYLMLFASVTSSAAETVNAENLPPFMKPELLAHIVAMDMTDDQKQVFRASLGDCVSSLPGVIQREIRRGGTDIPKRVRRATNRKFNAFDKAVSKTLTAEQRTHWSKYFEGFKTAMTESYLSR
;
A
#
# COMPACT_ATOMS: atom_id res chain seq x y z
N MET A 1 -46.52 59.26 3.83
CA MET A 1 -45.29 59.88 3.27
C MET A 1 -44.12 59.09 3.84
N THR A 2 -43.30 58.32 3.13
CA THR A 2 -43.04 58.11 1.70
C THR A 2 -42.26 56.79 1.55
N SER A 3 -42.76 55.93 0.66
CA SER A 3 -42.12 54.89 -0.18
C SER A 3 -40.82 54.16 0.23
N LEU A 4 -40.91 52.81 0.22
CA LEU A 4 -39.88 51.86 -0.24
C LEU A 4 -39.48 52.13 -1.71
N PRO A 5 -38.24 51.80 -2.11
CA PRO A 5 -38.01 50.58 -2.91
C PRO A 5 -36.77 49.78 -2.41
N HIS A 6 -36.85 48.46 -2.33
CA HIS A 6 -36.47 47.50 -3.38
C HIS A 6 -34.96 47.56 -3.74
N GLN A 7 -34.18 46.55 -3.34
CA GLN A 7 -33.50 45.63 -4.26
C GLN A 7 -32.41 44.79 -3.56
N ALA A 8 -32.29 43.56 -4.05
CA ALA A 8 -31.52 42.46 -3.51
C ALA A 8 -30.00 42.69 -3.51
N LYS A 9 -29.33 42.24 -2.44
CA LYS A 9 -27.88 41.99 -2.44
C LYS A 9 -27.60 40.60 -2.98
N LEU A 10 -27.48 40.50 -4.31
CA LEU A 10 -26.88 39.37 -5.01
C LEU A 10 -25.77 39.96 -5.88
N GLY A 11 -24.58 40.10 -5.29
CA GLY A 11 -23.34 40.41 -6.00
C GLY A 11 -22.84 39.16 -6.72
N PHE A 12 -23.54 38.78 -7.78
CA PHE A 12 -23.03 37.91 -8.83
C PHE A 12 -22.44 38.83 -9.91
N PHE A 13 -21.42 38.37 -10.65
CA PHE A 13 -20.65 39.06 -11.70
C PHE A 13 -19.32 39.69 -11.28
N SER A 14 -18.30 38.84 -11.15
CA SER A 14 -16.99 39.15 -11.72
C SER A 14 -16.70 38.10 -12.80
N ILE A 15 -16.86 38.49 -14.06
CA ILE A 15 -16.45 37.70 -15.23
C ILE A 15 -15.04 38.15 -15.64
N MET A 16 -14.31 37.21 -16.25
CA MET A 16 -13.03 37.33 -16.97
C MET A 16 -11.87 36.96 -16.05
N THR A 17 -11.11 35.90 -16.31
CA THR A 17 -10.35 35.76 -17.55
C THR A 17 -9.93 34.29 -17.71
N GLY A 18 -10.09 33.74 -18.91
CA GLY A 18 -9.63 32.39 -19.24
C GLY A 18 -8.12 32.30 -19.36
N TYR A 19 -7.58 31.15 -18.94
CA TYR A 19 -6.36 30.56 -19.49
C TYR A 19 -6.68 29.06 -19.65
N LEU A 20 -7.00 28.67 -20.87
CA LEU A 20 -6.07 28.03 -21.81
C LEU A 20 -5.80 26.59 -21.39
N MET A 21 -6.58 25.68 -21.97
CA MET A 21 -6.17 24.29 -22.15
C MET A 21 -4.80 24.27 -22.83
N LEU A 22 -3.83 23.61 -22.21
CA LEU A 22 -2.55 23.32 -22.83
C LEU A 22 -2.33 21.81 -22.76
N PHE A 23 -2.46 21.20 -23.95
CA PHE A 23 -1.78 20.02 -24.50
C PHE A 23 -1.48 18.86 -23.55
N ALA A 24 -2.14 17.71 -23.74
CA ALA A 24 -1.73 16.67 -24.68
C ALA A 24 -0.34 16.08 -24.37
N SER A 25 -0.39 14.78 -24.07
CA SER A 25 0.69 13.80 -24.25
C SER A 25 1.84 13.82 -23.25
N VAL A 26 1.67 13.04 -22.17
CA VAL A 26 2.78 12.24 -21.65
C VAL A 26 2.39 10.76 -21.75
N THR A 27 2.39 10.24 -22.97
CA THR A 27 2.82 8.85 -23.18
C THR A 27 4.34 8.86 -23.04
N SER A 28 4.81 8.78 -21.79
CA SER A 28 6.17 8.37 -21.53
C SER A 28 6.08 7.17 -20.61
N SER A 29 5.99 5.98 -21.23
CA SER A 29 6.46 4.76 -20.60
C SER A 29 7.96 4.91 -20.42
N ALA A 30 8.36 5.62 -19.36
CA ALA A 30 9.68 5.45 -18.80
C ALA A 30 9.74 4.00 -18.35
N ALA A 31 10.37 3.14 -19.16
CA ALA A 31 11.03 1.97 -18.64
C ALA A 31 12.14 2.50 -17.73
N GLU A 32 11.77 2.90 -16.51
CA GLU A 32 12.74 3.05 -15.43
C GLU A 32 13.49 1.73 -15.40
N THR A 33 14.79 1.78 -15.68
CA THR A 33 15.70 0.70 -15.33
C THR A 33 15.47 0.47 -13.84
N VAL A 34 14.73 -0.59 -13.52
CA VAL A 34 14.31 -0.94 -12.16
C VAL A 34 15.59 -1.12 -11.36
N ASN A 35 16.02 -0.05 -10.68
CA ASN A 35 17.23 -0.08 -9.89
C ASN A 35 16.88 -0.87 -8.64
N ALA A 36 17.44 -2.09 -8.53
CA ALA A 36 17.14 -3.05 -7.48
C ALA A 36 17.27 -2.45 -6.06
N GLU A 37 18.12 -1.43 -5.89
CA GLU A 37 18.30 -0.71 -4.63
C GLU A 37 17.09 0.14 -4.20
N ASN A 38 16.26 0.56 -5.15
CA ASN A 38 15.08 1.40 -4.87
C ASN A 38 13.79 0.60 -4.67
N LEU A 39 13.85 -0.74 -4.76
CA LEU A 39 12.64 -1.55 -4.60
C LEU A 39 12.21 -1.61 -3.14
N PRO A 40 10.89 -1.64 -2.88
CA PRO A 40 10.40 -1.95 -1.54
C PRO A 40 10.98 -3.27 -1.03
N PRO A 41 11.27 -3.41 0.27
CA PRO A 41 11.90 -4.60 0.84
C PRO A 41 11.19 -5.93 0.51
N PHE A 42 9.88 -5.89 0.32
CA PHE A 42 9.04 -7.03 -0.03
C PHE A 42 9.01 -7.39 -1.52
N MET A 43 9.72 -6.63 -2.37
CA MET A 43 9.82 -6.82 -3.83
C MET A 43 11.26 -7.04 -4.30
N LYS A 44 12.19 -7.39 -3.42
CA LYS A 44 13.55 -7.73 -3.83
C LYS A 44 13.55 -8.86 -4.89
N PRO A 45 14.50 -8.86 -5.85
CA PRO A 45 14.53 -9.84 -6.94
C PRO A 45 14.43 -11.31 -6.50
N GLU A 46 15.06 -11.66 -5.38
CA GLU A 46 15.06 -13.02 -4.84
C GLU A 46 13.65 -13.45 -4.39
N LEU A 47 12.86 -12.52 -3.86
CA LEU A 47 11.46 -12.77 -3.45
C LEU A 47 10.54 -12.83 -4.68
N LEU A 48 10.78 -11.99 -5.67
CA LEU A 48 10.00 -11.99 -6.92
C LEU A 48 10.15 -13.32 -7.68
N ALA A 49 11.33 -13.94 -7.64
CA ALA A 49 11.53 -15.26 -8.25
C ALA A 49 10.55 -16.31 -7.70
N HIS A 50 10.25 -16.28 -6.40
CA HIS A 50 9.25 -17.17 -5.80
C HIS A 50 7.81 -16.81 -6.18
N ILE A 51 7.50 -15.52 -6.37
CA ILE A 51 6.18 -15.09 -6.85
C ILE A 51 5.95 -15.58 -8.30
N VAL A 52 6.95 -15.43 -9.17
CA VAL A 52 6.87 -15.89 -10.56
C VAL A 52 6.75 -17.41 -10.62
N ALA A 53 7.55 -18.13 -9.82
CA ALA A 53 7.52 -19.60 -9.79
C ALA A 53 6.21 -20.20 -9.23
N MET A 54 5.39 -19.43 -8.50
CA MET A 54 4.05 -19.90 -8.10
C MET A 54 3.09 -20.00 -9.29
N ASP A 55 3.36 -19.35 -10.42
CA ASP A 55 2.48 -19.33 -11.60
C ASP A 55 0.99 -19.18 -11.23
N MET A 56 0.69 -18.09 -10.50
CA MET A 56 -0.64 -17.87 -9.96
C MET A 56 -1.66 -17.59 -11.08
N THR A 57 -2.88 -18.11 -10.93
CA THR A 57 -4.02 -17.70 -11.76
C THR A 57 -4.36 -16.23 -11.51
N ASP A 58 -5.15 -15.61 -12.39
CA ASP A 58 -5.50 -14.19 -12.21
C ASP A 58 -6.32 -13.93 -10.94
N ASP A 59 -7.21 -14.85 -10.56
CA ASP A 59 -7.94 -14.81 -9.29
C ASP A 59 -6.99 -14.89 -8.09
N GLN A 60 -6.01 -15.80 -8.13
CA GLN A 60 -5.01 -15.92 -7.08
C GLN A 60 -4.13 -14.66 -6.99
N LYS A 61 -3.73 -14.10 -8.14
CA LYS A 61 -2.97 -12.84 -8.19
C LYS A 61 -3.78 -11.67 -7.63
N GLN A 62 -5.09 -11.63 -7.88
CA GLN A 62 -5.96 -10.60 -7.31
C GLN A 62 -5.97 -10.69 -5.77
N VAL A 63 -6.18 -11.89 -5.21
CA VAL A 63 -6.15 -12.13 -3.77
C VAL A 63 -4.79 -11.77 -3.17
N PHE A 64 -3.70 -12.18 -3.84
CA PHE A 64 -2.34 -11.85 -3.42
C PHE A 64 -2.12 -10.34 -3.35
N ARG A 65 -2.42 -9.59 -4.42
CA ARG A 65 -2.20 -8.14 -4.49
C ARG A 65 -3.04 -7.39 -3.47
N ALA A 66 -4.32 -7.74 -3.33
CA ALA A 66 -5.21 -7.13 -2.34
C ALA A 66 -4.69 -7.37 -0.92
N SER A 67 -4.38 -8.63 -0.58
CA SER A 67 -3.92 -9.00 0.76
C SER A 67 -2.54 -8.42 1.10
N LEU A 68 -1.64 -8.33 0.12
CA LEU A 68 -0.34 -7.67 0.26
C LEU A 68 -0.51 -6.17 0.50
N GLY A 69 -1.34 -5.51 -0.31
CA GLY A 69 -1.65 -4.09 -0.18
C GLY A 69 -2.22 -3.76 1.21
N ASP A 70 -3.19 -4.53 1.68
CA ASP A 70 -3.79 -4.39 3.01
C ASP A 70 -2.76 -4.62 4.13
N CYS A 71 -1.90 -5.63 3.98
CA CYS A 71 -0.86 -5.92 4.95
C CYS A 71 0.12 -4.74 5.05
N VAL A 72 0.75 -4.37 3.94
CA VAL A 72 1.81 -3.35 3.92
C VAL A 72 1.27 -1.98 4.31
N SER A 73 0.11 -1.57 3.79
CA SER A 73 -0.47 -0.25 4.07
C SER A 73 -0.93 -0.10 5.53
N SER A 74 -1.38 -1.18 6.18
CA SER A 74 -1.88 -1.11 7.56
C SER A 74 -0.78 -1.18 8.62
N LEU A 75 0.42 -1.66 8.28
CA LEU A 75 1.53 -1.84 9.22
C LEU A 75 1.96 -0.54 9.91
N PRO A 76 2.24 0.58 9.20
CA PRO A 76 2.64 1.83 9.86
C PRO A 76 1.65 2.30 10.92
N GLY A 77 0.34 2.24 10.63
CA GLY A 77 -0.70 2.64 11.56
C GLY A 77 -0.79 1.73 12.79
N VAL A 78 -0.55 0.42 12.63
CA VAL A 78 -0.51 -0.53 13.75
C VAL A 78 0.72 -0.29 14.63
N ILE A 79 1.89 -0.09 14.03
CA ILE A 79 3.14 0.17 14.76
C ILE A 79 3.03 1.48 15.54
N GLN A 80 2.63 2.57 14.88
CA GLN A 80 2.46 3.88 15.52
C GLN A 80 1.44 3.85 16.66
N ARG A 81 0.35 3.10 16.51
CA ARG A 81 -0.64 2.92 17.58
C ARG A 81 -0.03 2.30 18.83
N GLU A 82 0.76 1.25 18.68
CA GLU A 82 1.40 0.57 19.81
C GLU A 82 2.48 1.44 20.48
N ILE A 83 3.20 2.25 19.69
CA ILE A 83 4.17 3.24 20.20
C ILE A 83 3.44 4.33 20.99
N ARG A 84 2.40 4.95 20.42
CA ARG A 84 1.61 6.02 21.06
C ARG A 84 0.96 5.59 22.38
N ARG A 85 0.64 4.29 22.51
CA ARG A 85 0.09 3.73 23.74
C ARG A 85 1.09 3.73 24.92
N GLY A 86 2.41 3.76 24.67
CA GLY A 86 3.43 3.83 25.72
C GLY A 86 3.57 2.57 26.59
N GLY A 87 4.25 2.68 27.73
CA GLY A 87 4.43 1.60 28.72
C GLY A 87 5.68 0.73 28.53
N THR A 88 5.85 -0.27 29.40
CA THR A 88 7.11 -1.03 29.56
C THR A 88 7.39 -2.13 28.54
N ASP A 89 6.44 -2.44 27.64
CA ASP A 89 6.51 -3.59 26.71
C ASP A 89 6.29 -3.23 25.22
N ILE A 90 6.57 -1.99 24.81
CA ILE A 90 6.30 -1.51 23.45
C ILE A 90 6.87 -2.45 22.36
N PRO A 91 8.15 -2.89 22.40
CA PRO A 91 8.71 -3.74 21.33
C PRO A 91 7.96 -5.07 21.18
N LYS A 92 7.59 -5.69 22.30
CA LYS A 92 6.84 -6.96 22.32
C LYS A 92 5.44 -6.81 21.75
N ARG A 93 4.77 -5.70 22.05
CA ARG A 93 3.42 -5.42 21.51
C ARG A 93 3.46 -5.10 20.03
N VAL A 94 4.41 -4.28 19.58
CA VAL A 94 4.64 -4.00 18.16
C VAL A 94 4.86 -5.32 17.40
N ARG A 95 5.80 -6.17 17.86
CA ARG A 95 6.05 -7.48 17.24
C ARG A 95 4.78 -8.34 17.14
N ARG A 96 4.01 -8.43 18.23
CA ARG A 96 2.74 -9.18 18.22
C ARG A 96 1.73 -8.59 17.23
N ALA A 97 1.63 -7.28 17.15
CA ALA A 97 0.69 -6.60 16.26
C ALA A 97 1.06 -6.76 14.78
N THR A 98 2.34 -6.64 14.46
CA THR A 98 2.91 -6.94 13.14
C THR A 98 2.66 -8.40 12.75
N ASN A 99 2.98 -9.36 13.64
CA ASN A 99 2.75 -10.78 13.37
C ASN A 99 1.27 -11.10 13.11
N ARG A 100 0.32 -10.42 13.75
CA ARG A 100 -1.11 -10.58 13.43
C ARG A 100 -1.43 -10.17 12.00
N LYS A 101 -0.79 -9.11 11.47
CA LYS A 101 -0.95 -8.68 10.08
C LYS A 101 -0.34 -9.67 9.11
N PHE A 102 0.87 -10.15 9.40
CA PHE A 102 1.52 -11.19 8.61
C PHE A 102 0.69 -12.48 8.57
N ASN A 103 0.19 -12.96 9.70
CA ASN A 103 -0.62 -14.17 9.75
C ASN A 103 -1.96 -14.01 9.00
N ALA A 104 -2.54 -12.82 9.01
CA ALA A 104 -3.75 -12.55 8.23
C ALA A 104 -3.47 -12.60 6.72
N PHE A 105 -2.36 -12.02 6.27
CA PHE A 105 -1.89 -12.09 4.89
C PHE A 105 -1.65 -13.54 4.45
N ASP A 106 -0.88 -14.29 5.24
CA ASP A 106 -0.61 -15.71 4.96
C ASP A 106 -1.87 -16.55 4.89
N LYS A 107 -2.78 -16.39 5.86
CA LYS A 107 -4.04 -17.11 5.86
C LYS A 107 -4.91 -16.77 4.64
N ALA A 108 -4.90 -15.53 4.17
CA ALA A 108 -5.70 -15.11 3.01
C ALA A 108 -5.17 -15.75 1.72
N VAL A 109 -3.86 -15.63 1.47
CA VAL A 109 -3.25 -16.14 0.23
C VAL A 109 -3.15 -17.66 0.25
N SER A 110 -2.63 -18.25 1.33
CA SER A 110 -2.41 -19.70 1.38
C SER A 110 -3.70 -20.49 1.15
N LYS A 111 -4.88 -19.98 1.52
CA LYS A 111 -6.16 -20.67 1.25
C LYS A 111 -6.47 -20.86 -0.24
N THR A 112 -5.96 -20.01 -1.11
CA THR A 112 -6.24 -20.06 -2.55
C THR A 112 -5.21 -20.88 -3.33
N LEU A 113 -4.10 -21.26 -2.70
CA LEU A 113 -2.97 -21.92 -3.35
C LEU A 113 -3.09 -23.44 -3.38
N THR A 114 -2.61 -24.04 -4.47
CA THR A 114 -2.41 -25.49 -4.59
C THR A 114 -1.26 -25.97 -3.72
N ALA A 115 -1.11 -27.29 -3.56
CA ALA A 115 -0.01 -27.86 -2.77
C ALA A 115 1.38 -27.50 -3.35
N GLU A 116 1.53 -27.51 -4.67
CA GLU A 116 2.79 -27.18 -5.34
C GLU A 116 3.17 -25.70 -5.11
N GLN A 117 2.19 -24.80 -5.28
CA GLN A 117 2.37 -23.36 -5.07
C GLN A 117 2.78 -23.02 -3.63
N ARG A 118 2.30 -23.78 -2.63
CA ARG A 118 2.64 -23.56 -1.21
C ARG A 118 4.13 -23.65 -0.91
N THR A 119 4.88 -24.42 -1.70
CA THR A 119 6.34 -24.55 -1.51
C THR A 119 7.04 -23.22 -1.80
N HIS A 120 6.68 -22.58 -2.93
CA HIS A 120 7.22 -21.27 -3.28
C HIS A 120 6.66 -20.16 -2.39
N TRP A 121 5.37 -20.26 -2.02
CA TRP A 121 4.75 -19.34 -1.08
C TRP A 121 5.47 -19.30 0.27
N SER A 122 5.79 -20.45 0.86
CA SER A 122 6.48 -20.52 2.15
C SER A 122 7.83 -19.78 2.10
N LYS A 123 8.61 -20.00 1.05
CA LYS A 123 9.89 -19.30 0.84
C LYS A 123 9.71 -17.80 0.67
N TYR A 124 8.75 -17.38 -0.15
CA TYR A 124 8.40 -15.97 -0.32
C TYR A 124 7.99 -15.35 1.03
N PHE A 125 7.11 -16.00 1.77
CA PHE A 125 6.52 -15.45 2.98
C PHE A 125 7.51 -15.36 4.14
N GLU A 126 8.41 -16.33 4.29
CA GLU A 126 9.54 -16.22 5.22
C GLU A 126 10.45 -15.05 4.86
N GLY A 127 10.84 -14.94 3.59
CA GLY A 127 11.66 -13.82 3.11
C GLY A 127 10.98 -12.45 3.28
N PHE A 128 9.67 -12.39 3.03
CA PHE A 128 8.83 -11.22 3.26
C PHE A 128 8.86 -10.79 4.74
N LYS A 129 8.63 -11.73 5.68
CA LYS A 129 8.66 -11.40 7.12
C LYS A 129 10.02 -10.85 7.54
N THR A 130 11.10 -11.44 7.06
CA THR A 130 12.47 -10.99 7.34
C THR A 130 12.70 -9.57 6.81
N ALA A 131 12.48 -9.36 5.51
CA ALA A 131 12.71 -8.07 4.87
C ALA A 131 11.86 -6.93 5.49
N MET A 132 10.60 -7.23 5.83
CA MET A 132 9.72 -6.26 6.46
C MET A 132 10.15 -5.96 7.89
N THR A 133 10.51 -6.98 8.68
CA THR A 133 10.97 -6.79 10.06
C THR A 133 12.25 -5.96 10.10
N GLU A 134 13.22 -6.25 9.24
CA GLU A 134 14.46 -5.46 9.10
C GLU A 134 14.16 -4.01 8.72
N SER A 135 13.24 -3.77 7.78
CA SER A 135 12.89 -2.42 7.35
C SER A 135 12.24 -1.56 8.43
N TYR A 136 11.59 -2.16 9.43
CA TYR A 136 10.93 -1.43 10.51
C TYR A 136 11.74 -1.35 11.80
N LEU A 137 12.68 -2.28 12.02
CA LEU A 137 13.59 -2.23 13.17
C LEU A 137 14.82 -1.34 12.91
N SER A 138 15.15 -1.08 11.65
CA SER A 138 16.26 -0.20 11.26
C SER A 138 15.91 1.29 11.21
N ARG A 139 14.64 1.66 11.47
CA ARG A 139 14.14 3.05 11.48
C ARG A 139 13.77 3.47 12.89
#